data_AF-A0A918TYZ4-F1
#
_entry.id   AF-A0A918TYZ4-F1
#
_cell.length_a   1.000
_cell.length_b   1.000
_cell.length_c   1.000
_cell.angle_alpha   90.00
_cell.angle_beta   90.00
_cell.angle_gamma   90.00
#
_symmetry.space_group_name_H-M   'P 1'
#
loop_
_entity.id
_entity.type
_entity.pdbx_description
1 polymer ?
#
loop_
_entity_poly.entity_id
_entity_poly.type
_entity_poly.pdbx_seq_one_letter_code
_entity_poly.pdbx_strand_id
1 'polypeptide(L)'
;MFSQKEFIAASRQFVCVRLESYESEEHQKMVRKFLGGSFANTAFAILAPDGETQLSRSGRSPHVLLGRRGRTEDAAPAEVIQELTRIAANYQPKGNASEATLPDFHTTRQALNVAAGDQRLLVLTVASGRSLLMAKTTLRTVLNDSELIGRFHHDFAEKESAPEWTKLLEGEKETSGFLVIAPDSFGLKGKVMAQLPLTASVDILKNTLIAKNKIYSNETERTNYSEHVREGRQKKVYFPNAMPYGEDRDGDGVIDKRAERGPRR
;
A
#
# COMPACT_ATOMS: atom_id res chain seq x y z
N MET A 1 15.87 -11.32 4.50
CA MET A 1 16.00 -9.98 5.11
C MET A 1 14.66 -9.45 5.60
N PHE A 2 13.68 -9.14 4.74
CA PHE A 2 12.46 -8.40 5.14
C PHE A 2 11.59 -9.06 6.21
N SER A 3 11.68 -10.38 6.40
CA SER A 3 10.97 -11.13 7.44
C SER A 3 11.77 -11.30 8.75
N GLN A 4 12.99 -10.79 8.84
CA GLN A 4 13.82 -10.86 10.05
C GLN A 4 13.27 -9.90 11.10
N LYS A 5 13.22 -10.35 12.37
CA LYS A 5 12.63 -9.57 13.47
C LYS A 5 13.31 -8.21 13.65
N GLU A 6 14.63 -8.18 13.48
CA GLU A 6 15.48 -7.01 13.62
C GLU A 6 15.21 -5.99 12.51
N PHE A 7 15.03 -6.47 11.27
CA PHE A 7 14.65 -5.60 10.15
C PHE A 7 13.26 -5.01 10.37
N ILE A 8 12.28 -5.83 10.77
CA ILE A 8 10.91 -5.38 11.07
C ILE A 8 10.93 -4.33 12.19
N ALA A 9 11.73 -4.53 13.23
CA ALA A 9 11.87 -3.59 14.33
C ALA A 9 12.46 -2.24 13.86
N ALA A 10 13.52 -2.27 13.04
CA ALA A 10 14.13 -1.07 12.50
C ALA A 10 13.19 -0.33 11.52
N SER A 11 12.49 -1.06 10.64
CA SER A 11 11.58 -0.47 9.66
C SER A 11 10.34 0.18 10.29
N ARG A 12 9.94 -0.23 11.51
CA ARG A 12 8.80 0.37 12.24
C ARG A 12 9.01 1.82 12.66
N GLN A 13 10.25 2.32 12.59
CA GLN A 13 10.54 3.75 12.80
C GLN A 13 10.25 4.61 11.56
N PHE A 14 9.84 3.98 10.46
CA PHE A 14 9.57 4.61 9.18
C PHE A 14 8.12 4.39 8.78
N VAL A 15 7.58 5.32 8.01
CA VAL A 15 6.31 5.15 7.30
C VAL A 15 6.61 4.77 5.86
N CYS A 16 6.09 3.63 5.41
CA CYS A 16 6.17 3.25 4.02
C CYS A 16 5.04 3.93 3.25
N VAL A 17 5.39 4.80 2.30
CA VAL A 17 4.42 5.48 1.43
C VAL A 17 4.43 4.81 0.07
N ARG A 18 3.25 4.35 -0.39
CA ARG A 18 3.07 3.85 -1.76
C ARG A 18 2.56 4.99 -2.62
N LEU A 19 3.42 5.53 -3.48
CA LEU A 19 2.99 6.51 -4.46
C LEU A 19 2.21 5.82 -5.58
N GLU A 20 1.05 6.35 -5.89
CA GLU A 20 0.12 5.79 -6.88
C GLU A 20 0.43 6.34 -8.28
N SER A 21 1.69 6.18 -8.69
CA SER A 21 2.25 6.83 -9.87
C SER A 21 1.64 6.40 -11.22
N TYR A 22 0.88 5.31 -11.23
CA TYR A 22 0.10 4.92 -12.40
C TYR A 22 -1.34 5.46 -12.39
N GLU A 23 -1.79 6.09 -11.31
CA GLU A 23 -3.15 6.62 -11.18
C GLU A 23 -3.19 8.15 -11.14
N SER A 24 -2.03 8.80 -10.98
CA SER A 24 -1.92 10.25 -10.96
C SER A 24 -0.64 10.73 -11.63
N GLU A 25 -0.80 11.68 -12.55
CA GLU A 25 0.32 12.38 -13.20
C GLU A 25 1.17 13.13 -12.16
N GLU A 26 0.54 13.70 -11.13
CA GLU A 26 1.23 14.37 -10.03
C GLU A 26 2.14 13.40 -9.27
N HIS A 27 1.63 12.22 -8.94
CA HIS A 27 2.43 11.17 -8.31
C HIS A 27 3.55 10.66 -9.23
N GLN A 28 3.30 10.57 -10.54
CA GLN A 28 4.34 10.23 -11.50
C GLN A 28 5.47 11.27 -11.51
N LYS A 29 5.11 12.57 -11.54
CA LYS A 29 6.08 13.69 -11.45
C LYS A 29 6.86 13.65 -10.15
N MET A 30 6.22 13.33 -9.03
CA MET A 30 6.87 13.18 -7.74
C MET A 30 7.91 12.04 -7.76
N VAL A 31 7.55 10.86 -8.29
CA VAL A 31 8.50 9.76 -8.46
C VAL A 31 9.68 10.19 -9.35
N ARG A 32 9.41 10.86 -10.46
CA ARG A 32 10.46 11.37 -11.36
C ARG A 32 11.41 12.34 -10.66
N LYS A 33 10.91 13.24 -9.81
CA LYS A 33 11.73 14.14 -9.00
C LYS A 33 12.72 13.36 -8.14
N PHE A 34 12.26 12.29 -7.48
CA PHE A 34 13.12 11.43 -6.66
C PHE A 34 14.06 10.55 -7.49
N LEU A 35 13.73 10.26 -8.75
CA LEU A 35 14.52 9.44 -9.65
C LEU A 35 15.38 10.23 -10.64
N GLY A 36 15.57 11.53 -10.43
CA GLY A 36 16.40 12.37 -11.29
C GLY A 36 15.87 12.49 -12.72
N GLY A 37 14.55 12.52 -12.90
CA GLY A 37 13.86 12.67 -14.18
C GLY A 37 13.28 11.37 -14.73
N SER A 38 13.97 10.24 -14.49
CA SER A 38 13.52 8.91 -14.93
C SER A 38 12.28 8.41 -14.20
N PHE A 39 11.59 7.40 -14.76
CA PHE A 39 10.47 6.73 -14.13
C PHE A 39 10.66 5.21 -14.14
N ALA A 40 10.56 4.59 -12.96
CA ALA A 40 10.66 3.14 -12.81
C ALA A 40 9.42 2.58 -12.13
N ASN A 41 9.04 1.36 -12.50
CA ASN A 41 7.92 0.64 -11.89
C ASN A 41 8.14 0.30 -10.39
N THR A 42 9.37 0.40 -9.90
CA THR A 42 9.74 0.17 -8.51
C THR A 42 10.94 1.04 -8.18
N ALA A 43 10.76 1.90 -7.19
CA ALA A 43 11.75 2.85 -6.71
C ALA A 43 11.67 2.95 -5.19
N PHE A 44 12.83 3.03 -4.56
CA PHE A 44 13.00 3.23 -3.13
C PHE A 44 13.84 4.48 -2.91
N ALA A 45 13.34 5.35 -2.05
CA ALA A 45 14.03 6.50 -1.48
C ALA A 45 13.56 6.66 -0.02
N ILE A 46 14.43 7.18 0.84
CA ILE A 46 14.06 7.64 2.17
C ILE A 46 13.98 9.16 2.13
N LEU A 47 12.86 9.69 2.60
CA LEU A 47 12.62 11.10 2.76
C LEU A 47 12.64 11.45 4.25
N ALA A 48 12.94 12.70 4.56
CA ALA A 48 12.75 13.25 5.89
C ALA A 48 11.24 13.35 6.20
N PRO A 49 10.86 13.58 7.47
CA PRO A 49 9.45 13.72 7.85
C PRO A 49 8.69 14.86 7.15
N ASP A 50 9.39 15.78 6.49
CA ASP A 50 8.78 16.82 5.65
C ASP A 50 8.21 16.29 4.32
N GLY A 51 8.55 15.05 3.94
CA GLY A 51 8.13 14.44 2.67
C GLY A 51 8.82 15.02 1.43
N GLU A 52 9.82 15.88 1.59
CA GLU A 52 10.49 16.60 0.51
C GLU A 52 12.00 16.35 0.49
N THR A 53 12.64 16.38 1.65
CA THR A 53 14.09 16.27 1.78
C THR A 53 14.52 14.81 1.62
N GLN A 54 15.19 14.50 0.52
CA GLN A 54 15.67 13.14 0.26
C GLN A 54 16.95 12.83 1.07
N LEU A 55 16.89 11.79 1.91
CA LEU A 55 17.94 11.40 2.86
C LEU A 55 18.84 10.27 2.36
N SER A 56 18.46 9.63 1.27
CA SER A 56 19.19 8.53 0.64
C SER A 56 19.34 8.77 -0.86
N ARG A 57 20.08 7.93 -1.56
CA ARG A 57 19.96 7.86 -3.04
C ARG A 57 18.57 7.35 -3.44
N SER A 58 18.34 7.12 -4.72
CA SER A 58 17.20 6.31 -5.17
C SER A 58 17.68 5.03 -5.80
N GLY A 59 16.91 3.96 -5.69
CA GLY A 59 17.28 2.66 -6.24
C GLY A 59 16.10 1.71 -6.36
N ARG A 60 16.35 0.52 -6.90
CA ARG A 60 15.30 -0.51 -7.11
C ARG A 60 15.15 -1.49 -5.95
N SER A 61 15.98 -1.37 -4.91
CA SER A 61 15.86 -2.15 -3.68
C SER A 61 16.48 -1.40 -2.49
N PRO A 62 16.06 -1.69 -1.25
CA PRO A 62 16.68 -1.13 -0.05
C PRO A 62 18.19 -1.40 0.07
N HIS A 63 18.70 -2.51 -0.51
CA HIS A 63 20.14 -2.78 -0.54
C HIS A 63 20.91 -1.78 -1.41
N VAL A 64 20.39 -1.46 -2.60
CA VAL A 64 20.99 -0.45 -3.49
C VAL A 64 21.01 0.93 -2.82
N LEU A 65 20.04 1.16 -1.93
CA LEU A 65 19.85 2.41 -1.20
C LEU A 65 20.82 2.60 -0.03
N LEU A 66 20.91 1.59 0.83
CA LEU A 66 21.49 1.68 2.18
C LEU A 66 22.75 0.83 2.36
N GLY A 67 23.07 -0.04 1.41
CA GLY A 67 24.31 -0.81 1.42
C GLY A 67 25.52 0.07 1.05
N ARG A 68 26.69 -0.19 1.66
CA ARG A 68 27.94 0.44 1.18
C ARG A 68 28.21 0.04 -0.27
N ARG A 69 28.69 1.01 -1.07
CA ARG A 69 29.03 0.86 -2.50
C ARG A 69 29.74 -0.48 -2.80
N GLY A 70 29.24 -1.22 -3.79
CA GLY A 70 30.02 -2.24 -4.51
C GLY A 70 29.86 -3.69 -4.07
N ARG A 71 28.78 -4.08 -3.37
CA ARG A 71 28.49 -5.50 -3.11
C ARG A 71 27.11 -5.90 -3.61
N THR A 72 27.03 -7.16 -4.05
CA THR A 72 25.85 -7.89 -4.54
C THR A 72 24.73 -7.90 -3.49
N GLU A 73 23.56 -8.46 -3.84
CA GLU A 73 22.36 -8.59 -2.99
C GLU A 73 22.59 -9.17 -1.57
N ASP A 74 23.82 -9.60 -1.26
CA ASP A 74 24.29 -10.13 0.01
C ASP A 74 24.81 -9.09 1.02
N ALA A 75 24.61 -7.77 0.82
CA ALA A 75 24.96 -6.81 1.86
C ALA A 75 24.28 -7.22 3.18
N ALA A 76 25.07 -7.46 4.22
CA ALA A 76 24.61 -8.15 5.42
C ALA A 76 23.42 -7.37 6.03
N PRO A 77 22.32 -8.05 6.40
CA PRO A 77 21.13 -7.38 6.95
C PRO A 77 21.41 -6.37 8.07
N ALA A 78 22.49 -6.59 8.82
CA ALA A 78 22.99 -5.69 9.84
C ALA A 78 23.35 -4.28 9.34
N GLU A 79 23.96 -4.12 8.17
CA GLU A 79 24.37 -2.80 7.66
C GLU A 79 23.16 -1.93 7.31
N VAL A 80 22.18 -2.52 6.61
CA VAL A 80 20.92 -1.85 6.28
C VAL A 80 20.18 -1.46 7.55
N ILE A 81 20.14 -2.35 8.55
CA ILE A 81 19.54 -2.06 9.86
C ILE A 81 20.26 -0.92 10.56
N GLN A 82 21.59 -0.93 10.61
CA GLN A 82 22.38 0.15 11.22
C GLN A 82 22.11 1.50 10.58
N GLU A 83 22.03 1.56 9.25
CA GLU A 83 21.76 2.81 8.55
C GLU A 83 20.33 3.31 8.78
N LEU A 84 19.33 2.41 8.78
CA LEU A 84 17.96 2.75 9.18
C LEU A 84 17.92 3.33 10.59
N THR A 85 18.59 2.69 11.55
CA THR A 85 18.67 3.17 12.94
C THR A 85 19.36 4.54 13.01
N ARG A 86 20.46 4.73 12.27
CA ARG A 86 21.19 6.00 12.22
C ARG A 86 20.33 7.14 11.67
N ILE A 87 19.57 6.88 10.60
CA ILE A 87 18.65 7.86 10.02
C ILE A 87 17.56 8.21 11.03
N ALA A 88 16.86 7.19 11.57
CA ALA A 88 15.75 7.38 12.51
C ALA A 88 16.17 8.15 13.78
N ALA A 89 17.40 7.95 14.26
CA ALA A 89 17.91 8.68 15.43
C ALA A 89 17.88 10.21 15.27
N ASN A 90 17.98 10.73 14.04
CA ASN A 90 17.94 12.17 13.75
C ASN A 90 16.50 12.73 13.69
N TYR A 91 15.48 11.88 13.69
CA TYR A 91 14.08 12.26 13.48
C TYR A 91 13.17 11.63 14.55
N GLN A 92 13.20 12.19 15.76
CA GLN A 92 12.32 11.74 16.83
C GLN A 92 10.87 12.16 16.57
N PRO A 93 9.87 11.29 16.83
CA PRO A 93 8.46 11.65 16.74
C PRO A 93 8.13 12.86 17.61
N LYS A 94 7.42 13.84 17.04
CA LYS A 94 7.00 15.06 17.76
C LYS A 94 5.50 15.11 18.07
N GLY A 95 4.71 14.21 17.50
CA GLY A 95 3.25 14.21 17.59
C GLY A 95 2.69 12.94 18.24
N ASN A 96 1.38 12.95 18.50
CA ASN A 96 0.68 11.81 19.08
C ASN A 96 0.24 10.81 18.00
N ALA A 97 0.22 9.50 18.30
CA ALA A 97 -0.26 8.48 17.36
C ALA A 97 -1.74 8.70 16.95
N SER A 98 -2.55 9.32 17.81
CA SER A 98 -3.93 9.72 17.52
C SER A 98 -4.05 10.82 16.45
N GLU A 99 -2.95 11.51 16.14
CA GLU A 99 -2.85 12.55 15.11
C GLU A 99 -2.23 12.00 13.81
N ALA A 100 -1.80 10.74 13.80
CA ALA A 100 -1.18 10.13 12.64
C ALA A 100 -2.09 10.22 11.40
N THR A 101 -1.51 10.61 10.27
CA THR A 101 -2.21 10.57 9.00
C THR A 101 -2.58 9.13 8.67
N LEU A 102 -3.85 8.92 8.34
CA LEU A 102 -4.30 7.66 7.76
C LEU A 102 -4.01 7.75 6.26
N PRO A 103 -3.19 6.85 5.68
CA PRO A 103 -3.04 6.80 4.23
C PRO A 103 -4.40 6.47 3.59
N ASP A 104 -4.58 6.88 2.36
CA ASP A 104 -5.72 6.54 1.52
C ASP A 104 -5.24 6.24 0.11
N PHE A 105 -6.17 5.86 -0.76
CA PHE A 105 -5.91 5.54 -2.15
C PHE A 105 -6.65 6.52 -3.04
N HIS A 106 -6.18 6.74 -4.27
CA HIS A 106 -6.88 7.59 -5.24
C HIS A 106 -8.30 7.08 -5.53
N THR A 107 -8.48 5.75 -5.51
CA THR A 107 -9.79 5.11 -5.70
C THR A 107 -9.91 3.83 -4.88
N THR A 108 -11.13 3.49 -4.47
CA THR A 108 -11.42 2.20 -3.83
C THR A 108 -11.06 0.99 -4.70
N ARG A 109 -11.16 1.13 -6.03
CA ARG A 109 -10.71 0.11 -6.98
C ARG A 109 -9.21 -0.16 -6.83
N GLN A 110 -8.41 0.88 -6.67
CA GLN A 110 -6.99 0.76 -6.42
C GLN A 110 -6.69 0.18 -5.04
N ALA A 111 -7.42 0.62 -4.01
CA ALA A 111 -7.30 0.07 -2.67
C ALA A 111 -7.51 -1.46 -2.67
N LEU A 112 -8.53 -1.94 -3.40
CA LEU A 112 -8.78 -3.38 -3.58
C LEU A 112 -7.65 -4.09 -4.32
N ASN A 113 -7.11 -3.49 -5.38
CA ASN A 113 -6.00 -4.07 -6.14
C ASN A 113 -4.74 -4.22 -5.29
N VAL A 114 -4.40 -3.19 -4.52
CA VAL A 114 -3.25 -3.22 -3.61
C VAL A 114 -3.48 -4.23 -2.49
N ALA A 115 -4.70 -4.30 -1.93
CA ALA A 115 -5.06 -5.29 -0.93
C ALA A 115 -4.92 -6.74 -1.44
N ALA A 116 -5.33 -7.01 -2.68
CA ALA A 116 -5.12 -8.31 -3.32
C ALA A 116 -3.63 -8.64 -3.48
N GLY A 117 -2.86 -7.69 -4.01
CA GLY A 117 -1.42 -7.87 -4.25
C GLY A 117 -0.63 -8.17 -2.98
N ASP A 118 -1.00 -7.53 -1.86
CA ASP A 118 -0.36 -7.73 -0.56
C ASP A 118 -0.98 -8.88 0.25
N GLN A 119 -2.03 -9.53 -0.26
CA GLN A 119 -2.87 -10.53 0.44
C GLN A 119 -3.31 -10.05 1.82
N ARG A 120 -3.94 -8.88 1.86
CA ARG A 120 -4.47 -8.24 3.08
C ARG A 120 -5.94 -7.88 2.90
N LEU A 121 -6.64 -7.76 4.02
CA LEU A 121 -8.00 -7.22 4.04
C LEU A 121 -7.97 -5.69 3.85
N LEU A 122 -9.01 -5.17 3.21
CA LEU A 122 -9.28 -3.74 3.07
C LEU A 122 -10.36 -3.31 4.07
N VAL A 123 -10.13 -2.22 4.81
CA VAL A 123 -11.15 -1.55 5.62
C VAL A 123 -11.63 -0.30 4.87
N LEU A 124 -12.79 -0.38 4.24
CA LEU A 124 -13.40 0.76 3.57
C LEU A 124 -14.34 1.47 4.53
N THR A 125 -14.11 2.76 4.75
CA THR A 125 -14.93 3.58 5.64
C THR A 125 -15.86 4.46 4.84
N VAL A 126 -17.16 4.20 4.95
CA VAL A 126 -18.19 4.92 4.23
C VAL A 126 -18.83 5.94 5.16
N ALA A 127 -18.47 7.21 5.01
CA ALA A 127 -18.92 8.30 5.87
C ALA A 127 -18.78 9.66 5.17
N SER A 128 -19.57 10.65 5.58
CA SER A 128 -19.43 12.03 5.13
C SER A 128 -19.44 13.02 6.31
N GLY A 129 -18.93 14.23 6.06
CA GLY A 129 -18.94 15.34 7.02
C GLY A 129 -18.35 15.00 8.40
N ARG A 130 -19.10 15.34 9.46
CA ARG A 130 -18.65 15.14 10.85
C ARG A 130 -18.43 13.66 11.20
N SER A 131 -19.23 12.76 10.64
CA SER A 131 -19.13 11.33 10.91
C SER A 131 -17.82 10.75 10.38
N LEU A 132 -17.32 11.25 9.26
CA LEU A 132 -16.01 10.86 8.70
C LEU A 132 -14.86 11.24 9.66
N LEU A 133 -14.90 12.43 10.26
CA LEU A 133 -13.87 12.86 11.21
C LEU A 133 -13.83 11.98 12.47
N MET A 134 -14.99 11.60 12.99
CA MET A 134 -15.10 10.67 14.12
C MET A 134 -14.60 9.27 13.75
N ALA A 135 -14.95 8.78 12.56
CA ALA A 135 -14.49 7.50 12.04
C ALA A 135 -12.97 7.47 11.86
N LYS A 136 -12.36 8.54 11.32
CA LYS A 136 -10.90 8.69 11.20
C LYS A 136 -10.21 8.62 12.57
N THR A 137 -10.77 9.26 13.60
CA THR A 137 -10.22 9.22 14.97
C THR A 137 -10.23 7.80 15.54
N THR A 138 -11.35 7.09 15.34
CA THR A 138 -11.51 5.69 15.77
C THR A 138 -10.51 4.78 15.04
N LEU A 139 -10.41 4.91 13.72
CA LEU A 139 -9.49 4.12 12.89
C LEU A 139 -8.02 4.37 13.23
N ARG A 140 -7.62 5.63 13.48
CA ARG A 140 -6.24 5.93 13.92
C ARG A 140 -5.87 5.17 15.18
N THR A 141 -6.80 5.07 16.12
CA THR A 141 -6.56 4.34 17.37
C THR A 141 -6.44 2.84 17.11
N VAL A 142 -7.37 2.28 16.34
CA VAL A 142 -7.41 0.84 16.04
C VAL A 142 -6.22 0.39 15.17
N LEU A 143 -5.88 1.14 14.11
CA LEU A 143 -4.85 0.75 13.15
C LEU A 143 -3.42 1.01 13.64
N ASN A 144 -3.24 1.83 14.69
CA ASN A 144 -1.95 1.96 15.39
C ASN A 144 -1.79 0.98 16.56
N ASP A 145 -2.81 0.15 16.84
CA ASP A 145 -2.67 -0.91 17.83
C ASP A 145 -1.60 -1.93 17.40
N SER A 146 -0.76 -2.36 18.36
CA SER A 146 0.36 -3.27 18.10
C SER A 146 -0.04 -4.61 17.45
N GLU A 147 -1.28 -5.06 17.64
CA GLU A 147 -1.81 -6.28 17.04
C GLU A 147 -2.26 -6.07 15.60
N LEU A 148 -2.57 -4.83 15.19
CA LEU A 148 -3.20 -4.51 13.91
C LEU A 148 -2.31 -3.71 12.96
N ILE A 149 -1.33 -2.97 13.47
CA ILE A 149 -0.48 -2.09 12.68
C ILE A 149 0.16 -2.83 11.49
N GLY A 150 -0.12 -2.31 10.29
CA GLY A 150 0.37 -2.87 9.02
C GLY A 150 -0.28 -4.18 8.56
N ARG A 151 -1.38 -4.63 9.19
CA ARG A 151 -2.11 -5.86 8.76
C ARG A 151 -3.25 -5.59 7.77
N PHE A 152 -3.73 -4.37 7.71
CA PHE A 152 -4.85 -3.95 6.87
C PHE A 152 -4.42 -2.81 5.97
N HIS A 153 -5.04 -2.75 4.79
CA HIS A 153 -5.18 -1.49 4.07
C HIS A 153 -6.49 -0.84 4.47
N HIS A 154 -6.59 0.47 4.34
CA HIS A 154 -7.83 1.18 4.60
C HIS A 154 -8.00 2.31 3.60
N ASP A 155 -9.24 2.65 3.33
CA ASP A 155 -9.62 3.69 2.39
C ASP A 155 -10.93 4.34 2.83
N PHE A 156 -11.27 5.49 2.25
CA PHE A 156 -12.49 6.22 2.54
C PHE A 156 -13.35 6.32 1.30
N ALA A 157 -14.65 6.14 1.46
CA ALA A 157 -15.62 6.44 0.43
C ALA A 157 -16.65 7.44 0.94
N GLU A 158 -16.99 8.38 0.07
CA GLU A 158 -18.10 9.29 0.33
C GLU A 158 -19.44 8.55 0.22
N LYS A 159 -20.41 9.07 0.97
CA LYS A 159 -21.75 8.50 1.08
C LYS A 159 -22.64 8.90 -0.10
N GLU A 160 -22.43 10.08 -0.68
CA GLU A 160 -23.36 10.66 -1.65
C GLU A 160 -23.13 10.14 -3.09
N SER A 161 -24.23 9.71 -3.74
CA SER A 161 -24.33 9.07 -5.09
C SER A 161 -23.94 7.60 -5.10
N ALA A 162 -24.72 6.73 -5.78
CA ALA A 162 -24.49 5.28 -5.87
C ALA A 162 -23.03 4.96 -6.24
N PRO A 163 -22.16 4.75 -5.25
CA PRO A 163 -20.76 5.03 -5.45
C PRO A 163 -20.16 3.82 -6.17
N GLU A 164 -19.28 4.07 -7.13
CA GLU A 164 -18.80 3.03 -8.05
C GLU A 164 -18.19 1.83 -7.32
N TRP A 165 -17.69 2.03 -6.10
CA TRP A 165 -17.19 0.97 -5.22
C TRP A 165 -18.25 -0.10 -4.91
N THR A 166 -19.54 0.25 -4.81
CA THR A 166 -20.60 -0.74 -4.52
C THR A 166 -20.72 -1.80 -5.61
N LYS A 167 -20.35 -1.48 -6.85
CA LYS A 167 -20.34 -2.42 -7.98
C LYS A 167 -19.16 -3.40 -7.92
N LEU A 168 -18.09 -3.02 -7.21
CA LEU A 168 -16.89 -3.85 -7.01
C LEU A 168 -17.10 -4.88 -5.90
N LEU A 169 -18.04 -4.63 -4.98
CA LEU A 169 -18.23 -5.45 -3.79
C LEU A 169 -19.37 -6.47 -3.95
N GLU A 170 -19.26 -7.57 -3.23
CA GLU A 170 -20.30 -8.59 -3.06
C GLU A 170 -20.62 -8.74 -1.56
N GLY A 171 -21.87 -9.06 -1.21
CA GLY A 171 -22.34 -9.14 0.18
C GLY A 171 -23.08 -7.88 0.65
N GLU A 172 -23.15 -7.69 1.97
CA GLU A 172 -23.79 -6.53 2.60
C GLU A 172 -23.04 -5.23 2.25
N LYS A 173 -23.81 -4.18 1.91
CA LYS A 173 -23.30 -2.89 1.40
C LYS A 173 -24.11 -1.74 1.98
N GLU A 174 -24.22 -1.67 3.30
CA GLU A 174 -24.83 -0.46 3.86
C GLU A 174 -24.08 0.78 3.38
N THR A 175 -24.84 1.84 3.18
CA THR A 175 -24.33 3.10 2.63
C THR A 175 -23.54 3.91 3.66
N SER A 176 -23.32 3.38 4.87
CA SER A 176 -22.46 3.99 5.88
C SER A 176 -21.94 2.95 6.87
N GLY A 177 -20.67 3.07 7.25
CA GLY A 177 -20.05 2.17 8.23
C GLY A 177 -18.59 1.84 7.91
N PHE A 178 -18.04 0.89 8.66
CA PHE A 178 -16.77 0.24 8.36
C PHE A 178 -17.04 -1.08 7.66
N LEU A 179 -16.56 -1.24 6.43
CA LEU A 179 -16.63 -2.47 5.66
C LEU A 179 -15.28 -3.18 5.71
N VAL A 180 -15.27 -4.43 6.18
CA VAL A 180 -14.08 -5.29 6.15
C VAL A 180 -14.20 -6.20 4.93
N ILE A 181 -13.29 -6.01 3.97
CA ILE A 181 -13.41 -6.58 2.63
C ILE A 181 -12.23 -7.52 2.36
N ALA A 182 -12.55 -8.75 1.96
CA ALA A 182 -11.59 -9.66 1.34
C ALA A 182 -11.53 -9.37 -0.17
N PRO A 183 -10.37 -8.98 -0.72
CA PRO A 183 -10.24 -8.81 -2.16
C PRO A 183 -10.25 -10.17 -2.87
N ASP A 184 -10.69 -10.19 -4.12
CA ASP A 184 -10.49 -11.35 -4.99
C ASP A 184 -9.02 -11.47 -5.43
N SER A 185 -8.66 -12.58 -6.08
CA SER A 185 -7.26 -12.89 -6.40
C SER A 185 -6.59 -11.86 -7.30
N PHE A 186 -7.35 -11.10 -8.09
CA PHE A 186 -6.85 -10.07 -9.00
C PHE A 186 -7.15 -8.63 -8.53
N GLY A 187 -7.82 -8.49 -7.37
CA GLY A 187 -8.24 -7.22 -6.79
C GLY A 187 -9.12 -6.37 -7.70
N LEU A 188 -9.95 -7.02 -8.52
CA LEU A 188 -10.99 -6.37 -9.33
C LEU A 188 -12.30 -6.25 -8.55
N LYS A 189 -12.51 -7.17 -7.60
CA LYS A 189 -13.70 -7.25 -6.77
C LYS A 189 -13.32 -7.51 -5.31
N GLY A 190 -14.31 -7.39 -4.43
CA GLY A 190 -14.14 -7.78 -3.04
C GLY A 190 -15.42 -8.36 -2.45
N LYS A 191 -15.27 -9.19 -1.42
CA LYS A 191 -16.38 -9.72 -0.63
C LYS A 191 -16.38 -9.09 0.74
N VAL A 192 -17.51 -8.50 1.14
CA VAL A 192 -17.68 -7.96 2.48
C VAL A 192 -17.76 -9.12 3.48
N MET A 193 -16.78 -9.18 4.38
CA MET A 193 -16.69 -10.20 5.44
C MET A 193 -17.35 -9.75 6.75
N ALA A 194 -17.43 -8.44 6.97
CA ALA A 194 -18.08 -7.82 8.11
C ALA A 194 -18.42 -6.37 7.80
N GLN A 195 -19.48 -5.88 8.44
CA GLN A 195 -19.91 -4.51 8.41
C GLN A 195 -20.22 -4.04 9.83
N LEU A 196 -19.75 -2.85 10.18
CA LEU A 196 -19.96 -2.24 11.49
C LEU A 196 -20.50 -0.82 11.31
N PRO A 197 -21.43 -0.36 12.16
CA PRO A 197 -21.87 1.02 12.13
C PRO A 197 -20.72 1.97 12.53
N LEU A 198 -20.79 3.23 12.10
CA LEU A 198 -19.80 4.25 12.48
C LEU A 198 -19.76 4.53 14.00
N THR A 199 -20.79 4.11 14.73
CA THR A 199 -20.89 4.19 16.19
C THR A 199 -20.22 3.02 16.92
N ALA A 200 -19.66 2.04 16.20
CA ALA A 200 -18.93 0.94 16.80
C ALA A 200 -17.76 1.46 17.65
N SER A 201 -17.59 0.90 18.84
CA SER A 201 -16.47 1.27 19.72
C SER A 201 -15.14 0.79 19.15
N VAL A 202 -14.04 1.37 19.63
CA VAL A 202 -12.66 0.96 19.31
C VAL A 202 -12.48 -0.54 19.54
N ASP A 203 -12.96 -1.08 20.66
CA ASP A 203 -12.82 -2.50 21.00
C ASP A 203 -13.61 -3.41 20.05
N ILE A 204 -14.83 -3.03 19.69
CA ILE A 204 -15.66 -3.81 18.75
C ILE A 204 -15.00 -3.84 17.38
N LEU A 205 -14.53 -2.68 16.89
CA LEU A 205 -13.85 -2.60 15.60
C LEU A 205 -12.55 -3.41 15.64
N LYS A 206 -11.70 -3.22 16.65
CA LYS A 206 -10.44 -3.96 16.84
C LYS A 206 -10.68 -5.48 16.83
N ASN A 207 -11.57 -5.98 17.68
CA ASN A 207 -11.84 -7.41 17.80
C ASN A 207 -12.40 -8.00 16.51
N THR A 208 -13.24 -7.25 15.79
CA THR A 208 -13.77 -7.67 14.49
C THR A 208 -12.64 -7.79 13.47
N LEU A 209 -11.74 -6.80 13.38
CA LEU A 209 -10.58 -6.86 12.48
C LEU A 209 -9.69 -8.07 12.81
N ILE A 210 -9.33 -8.28 14.07
CA ILE A 210 -8.51 -9.43 14.48
C ILE A 210 -9.17 -10.75 14.05
N ALA A 211 -10.47 -10.92 14.33
CA ALA A 211 -11.20 -12.13 14.00
C ALA A 211 -11.25 -12.37 12.48
N LYS A 212 -11.53 -11.34 11.68
CA LYS A 212 -11.65 -11.46 10.22
C LYS A 212 -10.30 -11.68 9.55
N ASN A 213 -9.24 -11.03 10.03
CA ASN A 213 -7.89 -11.29 9.54
C ASN A 213 -7.45 -12.73 9.83
N LYS A 214 -7.80 -13.28 11.00
CA LYS A 214 -7.52 -14.69 11.33
C LYS A 214 -8.21 -15.65 10.36
N ILE A 215 -9.49 -15.42 10.07
CA ILE A 215 -10.25 -16.21 9.08
C ILE A 215 -9.58 -16.12 7.71
N TYR A 216 -9.36 -14.89 7.23
CA TYR A 216 -8.75 -14.65 5.92
C TYR A 216 -7.36 -15.30 5.81
N SER A 217 -6.52 -15.19 6.84
CA SER A 217 -5.18 -15.78 6.84
C SER A 217 -5.17 -17.31 6.81
N ASN A 218 -6.22 -17.94 7.35
CA ASN A 218 -6.33 -19.40 7.37
C ASN A 218 -6.91 -19.95 6.06
N GLU A 219 -7.80 -19.19 5.43
CA GLU A 219 -8.51 -19.60 4.20
C GLU A 219 -7.78 -19.20 2.91
N THR A 220 -6.90 -18.20 2.97
CA THR A 220 -6.22 -17.67 1.79
C THR A 220 -4.89 -18.39 1.57
N GLU A 221 -4.78 -19.09 0.45
CA GLU A 221 -3.51 -19.67 0.02
C GLU A 221 -2.52 -18.57 -0.40
N ARG A 222 -1.24 -18.80 -0.13
CA ARG A 222 -0.19 -17.86 -0.50
C ARG A 222 -0.05 -17.81 -2.03
N THR A 223 -0.14 -16.62 -2.59
CA THR A 223 -0.05 -16.43 -4.05
C THR A 223 1.33 -16.80 -4.56
N ASN A 224 1.39 -17.69 -5.56
CA ASN A 224 2.57 -17.89 -6.38
C ASN A 224 2.57 -16.89 -7.55
N TYR A 225 3.58 -16.02 -7.60
CA TYR A 225 3.65 -14.94 -8.60
C TYR A 225 3.57 -15.46 -10.04
N SER A 226 4.31 -16.51 -10.38
CA SER A 226 4.36 -17.02 -11.76
C SER A 226 3.02 -17.63 -12.19
N GLU A 227 2.35 -18.34 -11.29
CA GLU A 227 1.04 -18.93 -11.54
C GLU A 227 -0.03 -17.85 -11.68
N HIS A 228 -0.03 -16.87 -10.77
CA HIS A 228 -0.93 -15.72 -10.81
C HIS A 228 -0.81 -14.94 -12.12
N VAL A 229 0.41 -14.62 -12.56
CA VAL A 229 0.63 -13.93 -13.85
C VAL A 229 0.17 -14.77 -15.03
N ARG A 230 0.43 -16.08 -15.02
CA ARG A 230 -0.01 -17.01 -16.08
C ARG A 230 -1.53 -17.05 -16.15
N GLU A 231 -2.20 -17.22 -15.02
CA GLU A 231 -3.65 -17.27 -14.91
C GLU A 231 -4.29 -15.95 -15.35
N GLY A 232 -3.77 -14.81 -14.90
CA GLY A 232 -4.26 -13.49 -15.31
C GLY A 232 -4.18 -13.30 -16.82
N ARG A 233 -3.08 -13.73 -17.47
CA ARG A 233 -2.95 -13.70 -18.93
C ARG A 233 -3.95 -14.61 -19.63
N GLN A 234 -4.14 -15.83 -19.14
CA GLN A 234 -5.11 -16.79 -19.70
C GLN A 234 -6.53 -16.26 -19.61
N LYS A 235 -6.88 -15.66 -18.47
CA LYS A 235 -8.19 -15.04 -18.22
C LYS A 235 -8.34 -13.64 -18.82
N LYS A 236 -7.31 -13.12 -19.50
CA LYS A 236 -7.25 -11.76 -20.05
C LYS A 236 -7.63 -10.69 -19.02
N VAL A 237 -7.21 -10.90 -17.78
CA VAL A 237 -7.41 -9.94 -16.69
C VAL A 237 -6.58 -8.69 -16.99
N TYR A 238 -7.25 -7.55 -16.96
CA TYR A 238 -6.64 -6.25 -17.17
C TYR A 238 -7.13 -5.27 -16.12
N PHE A 239 -6.19 -4.58 -15.48
CA PHE A 239 -6.46 -3.49 -14.55
C PHE A 239 -6.16 -2.17 -15.28
N PRO A 240 -7.18 -1.37 -15.64
CA PRO A 240 -6.95 -0.08 -16.31
C PRO A 240 -6.31 0.91 -15.33
N ASN A 241 -5.34 1.70 -15.79
CA ASN A 241 -4.71 2.75 -14.99
C ASN A 241 -4.97 4.11 -15.66
N ALA A 242 -4.97 5.19 -14.88
CA ALA A 242 -5.07 6.53 -15.44
C ALA A 242 -3.83 6.93 -16.27
N MET A 243 -2.65 6.45 -15.88
CA MET A 243 -1.38 6.67 -16.57
C MET A 243 -0.91 5.42 -17.32
N PRO A 244 -0.18 5.57 -18.44
CA PRO A 244 0.31 4.45 -19.22
C PRO A 244 1.29 3.57 -18.43
N TYR A 245 1.19 2.26 -18.66
CA TYR A 245 2.12 1.27 -18.11
C TYR A 245 3.50 1.37 -18.75
N GLY A 246 4.55 1.32 -17.93
CA GLY A 246 5.94 1.17 -18.37
C GLY A 246 6.92 1.96 -17.52
N GLU A 247 8.13 2.10 -18.04
CA GLU A 247 9.25 2.85 -17.45
C GLU A 247 9.66 3.95 -18.43
N ASP A 248 10.33 4.99 -17.95
CA ASP A 248 11.01 6.01 -18.74
C ASP A 248 12.45 6.03 -18.24
N ARG A 249 13.33 5.33 -18.96
CA ARG A 249 14.69 5.04 -18.49
C ARG A 249 15.69 6.15 -18.82
N ASP A 250 15.44 6.94 -19.85
CA ASP A 250 16.30 8.03 -20.27
C ASP A 250 15.85 9.40 -19.72
N GLY A 251 14.65 9.49 -19.14
CA GLY A 251 14.12 10.67 -18.48
C GLY A 251 13.53 11.68 -19.46
N ASP A 252 13.15 11.27 -20.67
CA ASP A 252 12.62 12.16 -21.71
C ASP A 252 11.14 12.57 -21.50
N GLY A 253 10.48 11.99 -20.49
CA GLY A 253 9.08 12.22 -20.15
C GLY A 253 8.12 11.22 -20.80
N VAL A 254 8.60 10.35 -21.68
CA VAL A 254 7.83 9.38 -22.45
C VAL A 254 8.09 7.98 -21.94
N ILE A 255 7.02 7.18 -21.87
CA ILE A 255 7.18 5.77 -21.50
C ILE A 255 7.85 5.00 -22.64
N ASP A 256 8.94 4.33 -22.30
CA ASP A 256 9.68 3.44 -23.18
C ASP A 256 8.75 2.36 -23.73
N LYS A 257 8.64 2.32 -25.06
CA LYS A 257 8.01 1.18 -25.72
C LYS A 257 8.87 -0.05 -25.47
N ARG A 258 8.30 -1.08 -24.86
CA ARG A 258 8.95 -2.40 -24.81
C ARG A 258 9.30 -2.80 -26.24
N ALA A 259 10.58 -3.06 -26.51
CA ALA A 259 10.97 -3.74 -27.73
C ALA A 259 10.10 -5.00 -27.87
N GLU A 260 9.40 -5.14 -28.99
CA GLU A 260 8.73 -6.38 -29.32
C GLU A 260 9.78 -7.49 -29.20
N ARG A 261 9.55 -8.43 -28.29
CA ARG A 261 10.39 -9.63 -28.23
C ARG A 261 10.20 -10.33 -29.57
N GLY A 262 11.14 -10.15 -30.48
CA GLY A 262 11.20 -10.90 -31.72
C GLY A 262 11.10 -12.40 -31.45
N PRO A 263 10.65 -13.20 -32.43
CA PRO A 263 10.40 -14.61 -32.24
C PRO A 263 11.65 -15.27 -31.64
N ARG A 264 11.48 -15.89 -30.47
CA ARG A 264 12.49 -16.76 -29.88
C ARG A 264 12.67 -17.92 -30.87
N ARG A 265 13.81 -17.94 -31.55
CA ARG A 265 14.27 -19.11 -32.31
C ARG A 265 14.67 -20.22 -31.36
#